data_AF-A0A348S4I1-F1
#
_entry.id   AF-A0A348S4I1-F1
#
_cell.length_a   1.000
_cell.length_b   1.000
_cell.length_c   1.000
_cell.angle_alpha   90.00
_cell.angle_beta   90.00
_cell.angle_gamma   90.00
#
_symmetry.space_group_name_H-M   'P 1'
#
loop_
_entity.id
_entity.type
_entity.pdbx_description
1 polymer ?
#
loop_
_entity_poly.entity_id
_entity_poly.type
_entity_poly.pdbx_seq_one_letter_code
_entity_poly.pdbx_strand_id
1 'polypeptide(L)'
;NTGRMTGSTNWIEISPVEITEALMERGHQRYDIHCTPCHGAAGDGKGITSKYGMVAVANFHDARLVSMTDGEIFNTITNGKNLMGPYGANIKIEDRWAIIAYLRALQRSRLSTMDDVPEPQKAAFQN
;
A
#
# COMPACT_ATOMS: atom_id res chain seq x y z
N ASN A 1 -0.62 12.07 12.20
CA ASN A 1 0.11 12.79 11.13
C ASN A 1 -0.64 12.60 9.82
N THR A 2 -0.81 13.66 9.00
CA THR A 2 -1.51 13.65 7.69
C THR A 2 -0.59 13.38 6.50
N GLY A 3 0.62 12.86 6.74
CA GLY A 3 1.58 12.45 5.72
C GLY A 3 2.62 13.51 5.35
N ARG A 4 2.54 14.73 5.91
CA ARG A 4 3.52 15.80 5.70
C ARG A 4 4.49 15.93 6.87
N MET A 5 5.71 16.35 6.56
CA MET A 5 6.68 16.77 7.57
C MET A 5 6.20 18.08 8.22
N THR A 6 6.21 18.17 9.54
CA THR A 6 5.80 19.39 10.26
C THR A 6 6.70 20.56 9.86
N GLY A 7 6.08 21.67 9.45
CA GLY A 7 6.80 22.87 9.01
C GLY A 7 7.36 22.82 7.58
N SER A 8 7.00 21.82 6.77
CA SER A 8 7.47 21.67 5.39
C SER A 8 6.34 21.25 4.44
N THR A 9 6.56 21.43 3.14
CA THR A 9 5.71 20.89 2.07
C THR A 9 6.10 19.45 1.68
N ASN A 10 7.20 18.93 2.23
CA ASN A 10 7.69 17.59 1.96
C ASN A 10 6.81 16.49 2.59
N TRP A 11 6.74 15.35 1.92
CA TRP A 11 6.10 14.13 2.43
C TRP A 11 7.02 13.41 3.42
N ILE A 12 6.43 12.75 4.42
CA ILE A 12 7.21 11.82 5.25
C ILE A 12 7.54 10.58 4.44
N GLU A 13 8.79 10.12 4.52
CA GLU A 13 9.24 8.95 3.76
C GLU A 13 8.57 7.67 4.25
N ILE A 14 8.48 7.51 5.58
CA ILE A 14 7.99 6.29 6.24
C ILE A 14 6.83 6.65 7.17
N SER A 15 5.83 5.78 7.22
CA SER A 15 4.72 5.82 8.18
C SER A 15 5.23 5.99 9.62
N PRO A 16 4.65 6.90 10.42
CA PRO A 16 5.06 7.11 11.80
C PRO A 16 4.41 6.10 12.76
N VAL A 17 3.60 5.16 12.25
CA VAL A 17 2.86 4.18 13.04
C VAL A 17 3.69 2.92 13.18
N GLU A 18 3.76 2.40 14.40
CA GLU A 18 4.43 1.14 14.70
C GLU A 18 3.75 -0.05 13.99
N ILE A 19 4.55 -0.87 13.31
CA ILE A 19 4.05 -2.05 12.60
C ILE A 19 3.85 -3.19 13.60
N THR A 20 2.57 -3.49 13.89
CA THR A 20 2.15 -4.59 14.75
C THR A 20 1.25 -5.56 13.98
N GLU A 21 1.08 -6.78 14.48
CA GLU A 21 0.16 -7.76 13.89
C GLU A 21 -1.28 -7.20 13.81
N ALA A 22 -1.74 -6.54 14.87
CA ALA A 22 -3.06 -5.90 14.90
C ALA A 22 -3.19 -4.79 13.85
N LEU A 23 -2.14 -4.00 13.62
CA LEU A 23 -2.13 -3.00 12.55
C LEU A 23 -2.21 -3.67 11.17
N MET A 24 -1.46 -4.74 10.96
CA MET A 24 -1.43 -5.47 9.70
C MET A 24 -2.78 -6.11 9.38
N GLU A 25 -3.42 -6.77 10.35
CA GLU A 25 -4.76 -7.33 10.21
C GLU A 25 -5.78 -6.22 9.91
N ARG A 26 -5.69 -5.10 10.62
CA ARG A 26 -6.55 -3.94 10.34
C ARG A 26 -6.33 -3.39 8.94
N GLY A 27 -5.07 -3.30 8.51
CA GLY A 27 -4.68 -2.84 7.19
C GLY A 27 -5.24 -3.73 6.09
N HIS A 28 -5.12 -5.04 6.25
CA HIS A 28 -5.69 -6.05 5.35
C HIS A 28 -7.20 -5.89 5.23
N GLN A 29 -7.93 -5.86 6.35
CA GLN A 29 -9.38 -5.69 6.36
C GLN A 29 -9.80 -4.41 5.60
N ARG A 30 -9.10 -3.30 5.83
CA ARG A 30 -9.44 -2.01 5.22
C ARG A 30 -9.05 -1.95 3.74
N TYR A 31 -7.96 -2.60 3.37
CA TYR A 31 -7.55 -2.77 1.98
C TYR A 31 -8.60 -3.55 1.20
N ASP A 32 -9.11 -4.65 1.76
CA ASP A 32 -10.13 -5.47 1.11
C ASP A 32 -11.45 -4.74 0.88
N ILE A 33 -11.86 -3.91 1.84
CA ILE A 33 -13.09 -3.13 1.73
C ILE A 33 -12.96 -2.01 0.68
N HIS A 34 -11.84 -1.30 0.66
CA HIS A 34 -11.74 -0.02 -0.07
C HIS A 34 -10.85 -0.06 -1.32
N CYS A 35 -9.86 -0.95 -1.36
CA CYS A 35 -8.79 -0.92 -2.36
C CYS A 35 -8.88 -2.09 -3.35
N THR A 36 -9.15 -3.30 -2.85
CA THR A 36 -9.22 -4.55 -3.64
C THR A 36 -10.14 -4.47 -4.86
N PRO A 37 -11.33 -3.83 -4.82
CA PRO A 37 -12.20 -3.77 -5.99
C PRO A 37 -11.54 -3.17 -7.24
N CYS A 38 -10.62 -2.21 -7.06
CA CYS A 38 -9.89 -1.58 -8.14
C CYS A 38 -8.48 -2.14 -8.31
N HIS A 39 -7.70 -2.20 -7.22
CA HIS A 39 -6.28 -2.56 -7.28
C HIS A 39 -6.01 -4.06 -7.24
N GLY A 40 -7.04 -4.89 -7.00
CA GLY A 40 -6.92 -6.34 -6.86
C GLY A 40 -6.36 -6.75 -5.50
N ALA A 41 -6.66 -7.98 -5.06
CA ALA A 41 -6.20 -8.48 -3.75
C ALA A 41 -4.66 -8.57 -3.66
N ALA A 42 -4.00 -8.83 -4.80
CA ALA A 42 -2.55 -8.85 -4.91
C ALA A 42 -1.93 -7.46 -5.16
N GLY A 43 -2.74 -6.39 -5.28
CA GLY A 43 -2.26 -5.06 -5.60
C GLY A 43 -1.69 -4.88 -7.02
N ASP A 44 -2.05 -5.75 -7.96
CA ASP A 44 -1.52 -5.79 -9.32
C ASP A 44 -2.31 -4.94 -10.34
N GLY A 45 -3.27 -4.14 -9.86
CA GLY A 45 -4.12 -3.29 -10.69
C GLY A 45 -5.24 -4.05 -11.42
N LYS A 46 -5.45 -5.34 -11.11
CA LYS A 46 -6.43 -6.20 -11.78
C LYS A 46 -7.64 -6.51 -10.90
N GLY A 47 -8.15 -5.49 -10.21
CA GLY A 47 -9.40 -5.60 -9.46
C GLY A 47 -10.61 -5.88 -10.37
N ILE A 48 -11.75 -6.20 -9.76
CA ILE A 48 -12.99 -6.54 -10.49
C ILE A 48 -13.42 -5.43 -11.45
N THR A 49 -13.14 -4.16 -11.15
CA THR A 49 -13.49 -3.01 -12.01
C THR A 49 -12.77 -3.02 -13.35
N SER A 50 -11.64 -3.72 -13.49
CA SER A 50 -10.96 -3.91 -14.77
C SER A 50 -11.84 -4.64 -15.80
N LYS A 51 -12.73 -5.53 -15.35
CA LYS A 51 -13.71 -6.22 -16.20
C LYS A 51 -14.83 -5.29 -16.69
N TYR A 52 -14.97 -4.12 -16.08
CA TYR A 52 -15.98 -3.12 -16.40
C TYR A 52 -15.38 -1.88 -17.09
N GLY A 53 -14.17 -2.00 -17.64
CA GLY A 53 -13.55 -0.96 -18.46
C GLY A 53 -12.77 0.11 -17.68
N MET A 54 -12.61 -0.03 -16.36
CA MET A 54 -11.63 0.80 -15.62
C MET A 54 -10.22 0.31 -15.95
N VAL A 55 -9.63 0.92 -16.98
CA VAL A 55 -8.25 0.65 -17.41
C VAL A 55 -7.26 1.53 -16.64
N ALA A 56 -5.98 1.11 -16.64
CA ALA A 56 -4.87 1.85 -16.03
C ALA A 56 -4.97 2.10 -14.51
N VAL A 57 -5.65 1.21 -13.78
CA VAL A 57 -5.54 1.17 -12.33
C VAL A 57 -4.09 0.82 -11.94
N ALA A 58 -3.55 1.54 -10.97
CA ALA A 58 -2.15 1.44 -10.60
C ALA A 58 -1.80 0.05 -10.06
N ASN A 59 -0.72 -0.55 -10.60
CA ASN A 59 -0.07 -1.75 -10.07
C ASN A 59 0.96 -1.34 -9.01
N PHE A 60 0.72 -1.68 -7.74
CA PHE A 60 1.56 -1.26 -6.62
C PHE A 60 2.98 -1.82 -6.67
N HIS A 61 3.25 -2.82 -7.51
CA HIS A 61 4.57 -3.41 -7.69
C HIS A 61 5.45 -2.66 -8.69
N ASP A 62 4.90 -1.67 -9.40
CA ASP A 62 5.68 -0.85 -10.32
C ASP A 62 6.75 -0.06 -9.55
N ALA A 63 7.99 -0.05 -10.05
CA ALA A 63 9.14 0.56 -9.36
C ALA A 63 8.88 2.02 -8.91
N ARG A 64 8.15 2.79 -9.74
CA ARG A 64 7.75 4.17 -9.42
C ARG A 64 6.86 4.26 -8.18
N LEU A 65 5.97 3.30 -7.94
CA LEU A 65 5.06 3.28 -6.79
C LEU A 65 5.74 2.69 -5.55
N VAL A 66 6.66 1.75 -5.75
CA VAL A 66 7.50 1.23 -4.67
C VAL A 66 8.36 2.35 -4.08
N SER A 67 8.92 3.23 -4.90
CA SER A 67 9.74 4.36 -4.46
C SER A 67 8.96 5.59 -3.97
N MET A 68 7.62 5.61 -4.09
CA MET A 68 6.83 6.70 -3.52
C MET A 68 6.98 6.75 -2.01
N THR A 69 6.95 7.94 -1.43
CA THR A 69 6.95 8.10 0.03
C THR A 69 5.60 7.67 0.63
N ASP A 70 5.61 7.18 1.86
CA ASP A 70 4.37 6.79 2.56
C ASP A 70 3.41 7.98 2.72
N GLY A 71 3.96 9.19 2.93
CA GLY A 71 3.18 10.43 2.96
C GLY A 71 2.46 10.75 1.65
N GLU A 72 3.09 10.50 0.50
CA GLU A 72 2.44 10.71 -0.81
C GLU A 72 1.32 9.70 -1.05
N ILE A 73 1.49 8.44 -0.63
CA ILE A 73 0.45 7.42 -0.69
C ILE A 73 -0.72 7.80 0.22
N PHE A 74 -0.44 8.25 1.45
CA PHE A 74 -1.47 8.75 2.37
C PHE A 74 -2.27 9.91 1.76
N ASN A 75 -1.58 10.85 1.11
CA ASN A 75 -2.23 11.96 0.42
C ASN A 75 -3.11 11.46 -0.73
N THR A 76 -2.64 10.48 -1.50
CA THR A 76 -3.41 9.87 -2.60
C THR A 76 -4.69 9.22 -2.10
N ILE A 77 -4.64 8.48 -0.98
CA ILE A 77 -5.85 7.90 -0.36
C ILE A 77 -6.79 9.02 0.11
N THR A 78 -6.24 10.06 0.72
CA THR A 78 -7.03 11.15 1.31
C THR A 78 -7.73 11.99 0.24
N ASN A 79 -6.99 12.42 -0.78
CA ASN A 79 -7.39 13.47 -1.72
C ASN A 79 -7.65 12.94 -3.14
N GLY A 80 -7.40 11.65 -3.39
CA GLY A 80 -7.47 11.07 -4.72
C GLY A 80 -6.25 11.43 -5.58
N LYS A 81 -6.19 10.83 -6.77
CA LYS A 81 -5.18 11.13 -7.80
C LYS A 81 -5.70 10.65 -9.16
N ASN A 82 -5.68 11.53 -10.17
CA ASN A 82 -6.23 11.25 -11.50
C ASN A 82 -7.70 10.77 -11.41
N LEU A 83 -7.99 9.58 -11.94
CA LEU A 83 -9.33 8.97 -11.92
C LEU A 83 -9.67 8.30 -10.58
N MET A 84 -8.73 8.19 -9.64
CA MET A 84 -9.00 7.71 -8.29
C MET A 84 -9.58 8.85 -7.46
N GLY A 85 -10.86 8.75 -7.09
CA GLY A 85 -11.52 9.71 -6.21
C GLY A 85 -10.96 9.74 -4.78
N PRO A 86 -11.27 10.78 -4.00
CA PRO A 86 -10.81 10.90 -2.61
C PRO A 86 -11.55 9.94 -1.67
N TYR A 87 -10.83 9.31 -0.75
CA TYR A 87 -11.40 8.46 0.30
C TYR A 87 -11.31 9.10 1.69
N GLY A 88 -10.83 10.34 1.80
CA GLY A 88 -10.60 11.02 3.08
C GLY A 88 -11.84 11.14 3.97
N ALA A 89 -13.04 11.26 3.40
CA ALA A 89 -14.28 11.30 4.17
C ALA A 89 -14.72 9.92 4.69
N ASN A 90 -14.28 8.85 4.03
CA ASN A 90 -14.77 7.48 4.24
C ASN A 90 -13.80 6.61 5.06
N ILE A 91 -12.51 6.95 5.04
CA ILE A 91 -11.45 6.18 5.72
C ILE A 91 -10.81 7.06 6.78
N LYS A 92 -10.82 6.62 8.04
CA LYS A 92 -10.19 7.33 9.16
C LYS A 92 -8.67 7.43 8.98
N ILE A 93 -8.04 8.41 9.60
CA ILE A 93 -6.59 8.66 9.45
C ILE A 93 -5.77 7.42 9.82
N GLU A 94 -6.13 6.75 10.91
CA GLU A 94 -5.44 5.57 11.43
C GLU A 94 -5.56 4.40 10.45
N ASP A 95 -6.75 4.23 9.86
CA ASP A 95 -7.01 3.18 8.88
C ASP A 95 -6.25 3.40 7.57
N ARG A 96 -5.96 4.66 7.18
CA ARG A 96 -5.12 4.95 6.01
C ARG A 96 -3.68 4.50 6.24
N TRP A 97 -3.13 4.73 7.43
CA TRP A 97 -1.79 4.23 7.78
C TRP A 97 -1.74 2.71 7.84
N ALA A 98 -2.79 2.06 8.37
CA ALA A 98 -2.90 0.61 8.35
C ALA A 98 -2.94 0.05 6.92
N ILE A 99 -3.72 0.67 6.01
CA ILE A 99 -3.75 0.31 4.58
C ILE A 99 -2.35 0.43 3.96
N ILE A 100 -1.62 1.50 4.26
CA ILE A 100 -0.27 1.71 3.71
C ILE A 100 0.69 0.63 4.21
N ALA A 101 0.64 0.28 5.51
CA ALA A 101 1.44 -0.81 6.06
C ALA A 101 1.16 -2.14 5.32
N TYR A 102 -0.11 -2.47 5.09
CA TYR A 102 -0.49 -3.66 4.33
C TYR A 102 -0.03 -3.61 2.87
N LEU A 103 -0.18 -2.46 2.20
CA LEU A 103 0.32 -2.24 0.84
C LEU A 103 1.84 -2.48 0.76
N ARG A 104 2.61 -1.99 1.72
CA ARG A 104 4.06 -2.24 1.77
C ARG A 104 4.41 -3.71 1.97
N ALA A 105 3.61 -4.44 2.74
CA ALA A 105 3.78 -5.90 2.85
C ALA A 105 3.48 -6.61 1.52
N LEU A 106 2.45 -6.19 0.78
CA LEU A 106 2.18 -6.73 -0.57
C LEU A 106 3.37 -6.49 -1.52
N GLN A 107 3.95 -5.28 -1.50
CA GLN A 107 5.14 -4.97 -2.31
C GLN A 107 6.32 -5.88 -1.94
N ARG A 108 6.62 -6.03 -0.64
CA ARG A 108 7.69 -6.93 -0.17
C ARG A 108 7.44 -8.38 -0.55
N SER A 109 6.21 -8.87 -0.37
CA SER A 109 5.86 -10.25 -0.72
C SER A 109 6.00 -10.56 -2.21
N ARG A 110 5.84 -9.55 -3.08
CA ARG A 110 5.92 -9.75 -4.53
C ARG A 110 7.34 -9.55 -5.08
N LEU A 111 8.10 -8.64 -4.48
CA LEU A 111 9.42 -8.23 -4.96
C LEU A 111 10.57 -8.83 -4.14
N SER A 112 10.27 -9.67 -3.14
CA SER A 112 11.27 -10.34 -2.31
C SER A 112 12.23 -11.16 -3.17
N THR A 113 13.52 -11.07 -2.84
CA THR A 113 14.58 -11.87 -3.45
C THR A 113 15.11 -12.90 -2.45
N MET A 114 16.03 -13.76 -2.89
CA MET A 114 16.70 -14.69 -1.99
C MET A 114 17.50 -14.00 -0.88
N ASP A 115 17.86 -12.73 -1.04
CA ASP A 115 18.57 -11.96 -0.01
C ASP A 115 17.66 -11.60 1.16
N ASP A 116 16.34 -11.54 0.94
CA ASP A 116 15.34 -11.25 1.97
C ASP A 116 14.99 -12.46 2.84
N VAL A 117 15.44 -13.67 2.45
CA VAL A 117 15.21 -14.90 3.20
C VAL A 117 16.26 -15.03 4.31
N PRO A 118 15.88 -15.23 5.58
CA PRO A 118 16.85 -15.48 6.65
C PRO A 118 17.75 -16.69 6.36
N GLU A 119 19.05 -16.60 6.67
CA GLU A 119 20.06 -17.65 6.39
C GLU A 119 19.62 -19.08 6.74
N PRO A 120 19.01 -19.34 7.92
CA PRO A 120 18.57 -20.71 8.26
C PRO A 120 17.47 -21.25 7.32
N GLN A 121 16.72 -20.37 6.65
CA GLN A 121 15.60 -20.71 5.78
C GLN A 121 16.03 -20.78 4.30
N LYS A 122 17.15 -20.17 3.90
CA LYS A 122 17.65 -20.21 2.51
C LYS A 122 17.88 -21.64 2.01
N ALA A 123 18.34 -22.53 2.88
CA ALA A 123 18.57 -23.94 2.54
C ALA A 123 17.30 -24.68 2.10
N ALA A 124 16.11 -24.23 2.53
CA ALA A 124 14.84 -24.85 2.14
C ALA A 124 14.41 -24.52 0.70
N PHE A 125 15.03 -23.52 0.07
CA PHE A 125 14.71 -23.05 -1.29
C PHE A 125 15.77 -23.44 -2.35
N GLN A 126 16.79 -24.22 -1.96
CA GLN A 126 17.91 -24.62 -2.83
C GLN A 126 17.76 -26.02 -3.46
N ASN A 127 16.54 -26.60 -3.45
CA ASN A 127 16.23 -27.89 -4.08
C ASN A 127 15.27 -27.73 -5.26
#